data_AF-A0A924YE41-F1
#
_entry.id   AF-A0A924YE41-F1
#
_cell.length_a   1.000
_cell.length_b   1.000
_cell.length_c   1.000
_cell.angle_alpha   90.00
_cell.angle_beta   90.00
_cell.angle_gamma   90.00
#
_symmetry.space_group_name_H-M   'P 1'
#
loop_
_entity.id
_entity.type
_entity.pdbx_description
1 polymer ?
#
loop_
_entity_poly.entity_id
_entity_poly.type
_entity_poly.pdbx_seq_one_letter_code
_entity_poly.pdbx_strand_id
1 'polypeptide(L)' 'IHYPVPLHLQPALTGLGYQRGDFPETERAAMSILSLPMYPELELDQLNMIVEEISQFIGVLRGA' A
#
# COMPACT_ATOMS: atom_id res chain seq x y z
N ILE A 1 4.56 -0.26 -1.55
CA ILE A 1 4.13 -0.81 -0.23
C ILE A 1 4.76 0.05 0.84
N HIS A 2 4.00 0.53 1.83
CA HIS A 2 4.53 1.41 2.87
C HIS A 2 3.69 1.38 4.16
N TYR A 3 3.95 0.53 5.15
CA TYR A 3 5.01 -0.47 5.28
C TYR A 3 4.38 -1.86 5.48
N PRO A 4 5.07 -2.96 5.10
CA PRO A 4 4.50 -4.31 5.13
C PRO A 4 4.32 -4.88 6.55
N VAL A 5 5.01 -4.35 7.55
CA VAL A 5 4.94 -4.81 8.94
C VAL A 5 4.59 -3.61 9.83
N PRO A 6 3.47 -3.68 10.58
CA PRO A 6 3.09 -2.61 11.48
C PRO A 6 4.08 -2.51 12.65
N LEU A 7 4.26 -1.31 13.21
CA LEU A 7 5.32 -1.02 14.18
C LEU A 7 5.31 -1.98 15.38
N HIS A 8 4.15 -2.28 15.96
CA HIS A 8 4.06 -3.14 17.14
C HIS A 8 4.51 -4.59 16.89
N LEU A 9 4.62 -5.02 15.64
CA LEU A 9 5.12 -6.34 15.25
C LEU A 9 6.57 -6.31 14.73
N GLN A 10 7.22 -5.14 14.71
CA GLN A 10 8.62 -5.04 14.32
C GLN A 10 9.51 -5.71 15.38
N PRO A 11 10.54 -6.51 14.99
CA PRO A 11 11.44 -7.17 15.93
C PRO A 11 12.09 -6.22 16.96
N ALA A 12 12.38 -4.98 16.54
CA ALA A 12 12.97 -3.94 17.37
C ALA A 12 12.06 -3.46 18.52
N LEU A 13 10.75 -3.71 18.44
CA LEU A 13 9.75 -3.23 19.40
C LEU A 13 9.14 -4.37 20.25
N THR A 14 9.70 -5.58 20.18
CA THR A 14 9.24 -6.74 20.96
C THR A 14 9.25 -6.49 22.48
N GLY A 15 10.16 -5.63 22.97
CA GLY A 15 10.23 -5.22 24.38
C GLY A 15 9.01 -4.43 24.88
N LEU A 16 8.14 -3.92 23.99
CA LEU A 16 6.91 -3.23 24.37
C LEU A 16 5.75 -4.18 24.73
N GLY A 17 5.90 -5.49 24.45
CA GLY A 17 4.94 -6.52 24.86
C GLY A 17 3.66 -6.61 24.02
N TYR A 18 3.53 -5.83 22.95
CA TYR A 18 2.39 -5.91 22.03
C TYR A 18 2.40 -7.18 21.19
N GLN A 19 1.21 -7.59 20.76
CA GLN A 19 0.96 -8.80 20.00
C GLN A 19 0.04 -8.55 18.82
N ARG A 20 -0.03 -9.52 17.92
CA ARG A 20 -0.98 -9.49 16.81
C ARG A 20 -2.41 -9.47 17.35
N GLY A 21 -3.24 -8.56 16.83
CA GLY A 21 -4.60 -8.33 17.28
C GLY A 21 -4.76 -7.12 18.21
N ASP A 22 -3.68 -6.58 18.78
CA ASP A 22 -3.76 -5.38 19.62
C ASP A 22 -4.14 -4.14 18.81
N PHE A 23 -3.76 -4.10 17.52
CA PHE A 23 -4.05 -2.99 16.60
C PHE A 23 -4.57 -3.50 15.24
N PRO A 24 -5.82 -4.00 15.19
CA PRO A 24 -6.35 -4.70 14.01
C PRO A 24 -6.43 -3.80 12.76
N GLU A 25 -6.76 -2.51 12.92
CA GLU A 25 -6.80 -1.58 11.79
C GLU A 25 -5.41 -1.25 11.25
N THR A 26 -4.39 -1.16 12.12
CA THR A 26 -3.01 -0.96 11.71
C THR A 26 -2.48 -2.17 10.95
N GLU A 27 -2.80 -3.39 11.41
CA GLU A 27 -2.45 -4.64 10.73
C GLU A 27 -3.13 -4.74 9.37
N ARG A 28 -4.44 -4.45 9.31
CA ARG A 28 -5.20 -4.43 8.06
C ARG A 28 -4.60 -3.45 7.07
N ALA A 29 -4.29 -2.22 7.51
CA ALA A 29 -3.67 -1.22 6.67
C ALA A 29 -2.31 -1.69 6.12
N ALA A 30 -1.42 -2.19 6.97
CA ALA A 30 -0.11 -2.71 6.54
C ALA A 30 -0.22 -3.81 5.47
N MET A 31 -1.27 -4.65 5.55
CA MET A 31 -1.52 -5.74 4.60
C MET A 31 -2.23 -5.30 3.31
N SER A 32 -2.94 -4.17 3.29
CA SER A 32 -3.79 -3.79 2.16
C SER A 32 -3.29 -2.58 1.36
N ILE A 33 -2.28 -1.84 1.85
CA ILE A 33 -1.81 -0.62 1.20
C ILE A 33 -0.78 -0.88 0.11
N LEU A 34 -0.96 -0.19 -1.01
CA LEU A 34 0.01 -0.05 -2.08
C LEU A 34 0.24 1.44 -2.31
N SER A 35 1.51 1.84 -2.41
CA SER A 35 1.89 3.21 -2.73
C SER A 35 2.17 3.27 -4.23
N LEU A 36 1.49 4.18 -4.93
CA LEU A 36 1.73 4.46 -6.34
C LEU A 36 2.73 5.62 -6.49
N PRO A 37 3.48 5.71 -7.60
CA PRO A 37 4.33 6.86 -7.88
C PRO A 37 3.53 8.16 -7.84
N MET A 38 4.00 9.12 -7.03
CA MET A 38 3.41 10.45 -6.90
C MET A 38 4.49 11.44 -6.47
N TYR A 39 4.99 12.25 -7.41
CA TYR A 39 6.04 13.25 -7.19
C TYR A 39 5.96 14.34 -8.28
N PRO A 40 6.54 15.54 -8.06
CA PRO A 40 6.37 16.69 -8.96
C PRO A 40 6.85 16.48 -10.40
N GLU A 41 7.89 15.67 -10.59
CA GLU A 41 8.52 15.37 -11.88
C GLU A 41 7.87 14.18 -12.61
N LEU A 42 6.69 13.72 -12.17
CA LEU A 42 5.98 12.62 -12.81
C LEU A 42 5.38 13.11 -14.14
N GLU A 43 5.88 12.58 -15.25
CA GLU A 43 5.42 12.96 -16.58
C GLU A 43 4.00 12.45 -16.86
N LEU A 44 3.26 13.16 -17.71
CA LEU A 44 1.87 12.81 -18.00
C LEU A 44 1.73 11.41 -18.61
N ASP A 45 2.66 10.99 -19.45
CA ASP A 45 2.67 9.65 -20.06
C ASP A 45 2.92 8.55 -19.01
N GLN A 46 3.76 8.82 -17.99
CA GLN A 46 3.97 7.91 -16.87
C GLN A 46 2.72 7.81 -16.00
N LEU A 47 2.05 8.94 -15.74
CA LEU A 47 0.80 8.96 -15.01
C LEU A 47 -0.29 8.17 -15.74
N ASN A 48 -0.43 8.36 -17.06
CA ASN A 48 -1.40 7.63 -17.88
C ASN A 48 -1.15 6.12 -17.84
N MET A 49 0.11 5.69 -17.98
CA MET A 49 0.49 4.28 -17.86
C MET A 49 0.09 3.71 -16.48
N ILE A 50 0.40 4.42 -15.38
CA ILE A 50 0.03 3.97 -14.03
C ILE A 50 -1.49 3.81 -13.91
N VAL A 51 -2.26 4.79 -14.41
CA VAL A 51 -3.73 4.75 -14.35
C VAL A 51 -4.29 3.60 -15.18
N GLU A 52 -3.78 3.38 -16.39
CA GLU A 52 -4.21 2.31 -17.28
C GLU A 52 -3.94 0.93 -16.67
N GLU A 53 -2.71 0.68 -16.23
CA GLU A 53 -2.30 -0.60 -15.63
C GLU A 53 -3.10 -0.93 -14.37
N ILE A 54 -3.30 0.07 -13.48
CA ILE A 54 -4.11 -0.13 -12.28
C ILE A 54 -5.57 -0.37 -12.64
N SER A 55 -6.12 0.39 -13.60
CA SER A 55 -7.52 0.24 -14.02
C SER A 55 -7.79 -1.10 -14.71
N GLN A 56 -6.83 -1.62 -15.47
CA GLN A 56 -6.85 -2.96 -16.04
C GLN A 56 -6.78 -4.03 -14.95
N PHE A 57 -5.86 -3.89 -14.00
CA PHE A 57 -5.71 -4.82 -12.87
C PHE A 57 -6.98 -4.96 -12.03
N ILE A 58 -7.67 -3.85 -11.74
CA ILE A 58 -8.93 -3.85 -10.98
C ILE A 58 -10.16 -4.16 -11.85
N GLY A 59 -10.00 -4.27 -13.18
CA GLY A 59 -11.08 -4.57 -14.12
C GLY A 59 -12.08 -3.43 -14.34
N VAL A 60 -11.66 -2.17 -14.13
CA VAL A 60 -12.49 -0.97 -14.37
C VAL A 60 -12.52 -0.58 -15.85
N LEU A 61 -11.46 -0.87 -16.60
CA LEU A 61 -11.46 -0.75 -18.06
C LEU A 61 -12.03 -2.03 -18.69
N ARG A 62 -13.37 -2.16 -18.68
CA ARG A 62 -14.08 -3.15 -19.52
C ARG A 62 -14.74 -2.43 -20.68
N GLY A 63 -14.10 -2.51 -21.85
CA GLY A 63 -14.71 -2.32 -23.16
C GLY A 63 -15.03 -0.87 -23.56
N ALA A 64 -14.35 -0.42 -24.61
CA ALA A 64 -15.03 0.24 -25.72
C ALA A 64 -15.39 -0.83 -26.75
#